data_AF-A0A7S1MDT7-F1
#
_entry.id   AF-A0A7S1MDT7-F1
#
_cell.length_a   1.000
_cell.length_b   1.000
_cell.length_c   1.000
_cell.angle_alpha   90.00
_cell.angle_beta   90.00
_cell.angle_gamma   90.00
#
_symmetry.space_group_name_H-M   'P 1'
#
loop_
_entity.id
_entity.type
_entity.pdbx_description
1 polymer ?
#
loop_
_entity_poly.entity_id
_entity_poly.type
_entity_poly.pdbx_seq_one_letter_code
_entity_poly.pdbx_strand_id
1 'polypeptide(L)'
;AQNKLNPLKNCRQEFMLRQATKKIVDEIVQALNPTEVECDRADEATAMLNGTGLTKDVMQQAEQAVKKATDQVVALLRLIEQRKVQAQGTPAQEEVAKLEERAKAAEHRVQMLKVAQKEGAERVTCDLLLKESQEKLQSVQEAVSRAADAEGPFLMGVEELPL
;
A
#
# COMPACT_ATOMS: atom_id res chain seq x y z
N ALA A 1 48.07 -25.45 -34.06
CA ALA A 1 46.65 -25.08 -34.27
C ALA A 1 45.89 -24.92 -32.94
N GLN A 2 45.97 -25.88 -32.00
CA GLN A 2 45.28 -25.83 -30.69
C GLN A 2 45.46 -24.52 -29.89
N ASN A 3 46.68 -23.98 -29.80
CA ASN A 3 46.98 -22.80 -28.97
C ASN A 3 46.28 -21.51 -29.43
N LYS A 4 45.89 -21.40 -30.72
CA LYS A 4 45.11 -20.27 -31.23
C LYS A 4 43.59 -20.49 -31.13
N LEU A 5 43.14 -21.74 -30.97
CA LEU A 5 41.73 -22.12 -30.89
C LEU A 5 41.17 -22.02 -29.46
N ASN A 6 41.98 -22.32 -28.45
CA ASN A 6 41.56 -22.28 -27.04
C ASN A 6 41.09 -20.88 -26.59
N PRO A 7 41.77 -19.76 -26.95
CA PRO A 7 41.29 -18.43 -26.60
C PRO A 7 39.91 -18.12 -27.19
N LEU A 8 39.65 -18.53 -28.43
CA LEU A 8 38.36 -18.32 -29.10
C LEU A 8 37.23 -19.15 -28.47
N LYS A 9 37.53 -20.40 -28.06
CA LYS A 9 36.59 -21.24 -27.31
C LYS A 9 36.24 -20.64 -25.95
N ASN A 10 37.26 -20.18 -25.21
CA ASN A 10 37.06 -19.56 -23.90
C ASN A 10 36.25 -18.26 -24.03
N CYS A 11 36.57 -17.41 -25.00
CA CYS A 11 35.81 -16.18 -25.27
C CYS A 11 34.33 -16.47 -25.58
N ARG A 12 34.04 -17.50 -26.39
CA ARG A 12 32.66 -17.91 -26.67
C ARG A 12 31.95 -18.40 -25.41
N GLN A 13 32.63 -19.22 -24.60
CA GLN A 13 32.06 -19.76 -23.37
C GLN A 13 31.78 -18.65 -22.34
N GLU A 14 32.72 -17.73 -22.15
CA GLU A 14 32.54 -16.54 -21.30
C GLU A 14 31.40 -15.65 -21.79
N PHE A 15 31.27 -15.44 -23.10
CA PHE A 15 30.18 -14.67 -23.67
C PHE A 15 28.81 -15.31 -23.39
N MET A 16 28.68 -16.63 -23.60
CA MET A 16 27.43 -17.34 -23.29
C MET A 16 27.09 -17.28 -21.80
N LEU A 17 28.10 -17.38 -20.94
CA LEU A 17 27.92 -17.34 -19.48
C LEU A 17 27.48 -15.94 -19.02
N ARG A 18 28.10 -14.88 -19.55
CA ARG A 18 27.67 -13.48 -19.31
C ARG A 18 26.26 -13.21 -19.83
N GLN A 19 25.91 -13.75 -21.00
CA GLN A 19 24.57 -13.58 -21.57
C GLN A 19 23.51 -14.27 -20.69
N ALA A 20 23.80 -15.48 -20.18
CA ALA A 20 22.92 -16.18 -19.25
C ALA A 20 22.77 -15.42 -17.92
N THR A 21 23.88 -14.92 -17.35
CA THR A 21 23.86 -14.07 -16.15
C THR A 21 23.00 -12.84 -16.35
N LYS A 22 23.20 -12.10 -17.45
CA LYS A 22 22.44 -10.90 -17.76
C LYS A 22 20.95 -11.19 -17.86
N LYS A 23 20.56 -12.28 -18.52
CA LYS A 23 19.16 -12.65 -18.69
C LYS A 23 18.44 -12.88 -17.35
N ILE A 24 19.10 -13.57 -16.42
CA ILE A 24 18.54 -13.82 -15.08
C ILE A 24 18.34 -12.50 -14.32
N VAL A 25 19.34 -11.64 -14.34
CA VAL A 25 19.31 -10.34 -13.66
C VAL A 25 18.24 -9.42 -14.28
N ASP A 26 18.20 -9.31 -15.60
CA ASP A 26 17.24 -8.47 -16.33
C ASP A 26 15.79 -8.88 -16.03
N GLU A 27 15.51 -10.18 -15.93
CA GLU A 27 14.17 -10.67 -15.62
C GLU A 27 13.71 -10.28 -14.21
N ILE A 28 14.60 -10.39 -13.22
CA ILE A 28 14.29 -9.95 -11.85
C ILE A 28 14.09 -8.43 -11.83
N VAL A 29 14.95 -7.65 -12.48
CA VAL A 29 14.83 -6.18 -12.54
C VAL A 29 13.52 -5.75 -13.20
N GLN A 30 13.10 -6.42 -14.28
CA GLN A 30 11.83 -6.15 -14.95
C GLN A 30 10.61 -6.41 -14.07
N ALA A 31 10.70 -7.36 -13.14
CA ALA A 31 9.64 -7.60 -12.15
C ALA A 31 9.73 -6.68 -10.93
N LEU A 32 10.95 -6.32 -10.52
CA LEU A 32 11.22 -5.54 -9.32
C LEU A 32 10.78 -4.08 -9.47
N ASN A 33 11.13 -3.42 -10.59
CA ASN A 33 10.76 -2.02 -10.84
C ASN A 33 9.24 -1.75 -10.77
N PRO A 34 8.34 -2.49 -11.45
CA PRO A 34 6.91 -2.25 -11.32
C PRO A 34 6.39 -2.56 -9.91
N THR A 35 7.01 -3.51 -9.20
CA THR A 35 6.65 -3.81 -7.81
C THR A 35 6.98 -2.64 -6.89
N GLU A 36 8.15 -2.02 -7.05
CA GLU A 36 8.54 -0.80 -6.32
C GLU A 36 7.54 0.34 -6.60
N VAL A 37 7.11 0.52 -7.85
CA VAL A 37 6.09 1.52 -8.22
C VAL A 37 4.75 1.26 -7.53
N GLU A 38 4.29 0.01 -7.44
CA GLU A 38 3.05 -0.29 -6.70
C GLU A 38 3.22 -0.08 -5.19
N CYS A 39 4.42 -0.29 -4.63
CA CYS A 39 4.71 0.04 -3.24
C CYS A 39 4.62 1.56 -2.99
N ASP A 40 5.13 2.38 -3.91
CA ASP A 40 5.00 3.84 -3.83
C ASP A 40 3.53 4.29 -3.92
N ARG A 41 2.74 3.69 -4.82
CA ARG A 41 1.29 3.96 -4.89
C ARG A 41 0.56 3.55 -3.62
N ALA A 42 0.92 2.43 -3.01
CA ALA A 42 0.35 2.00 -1.74
C ALA A 42 0.69 2.97 -0.61
N ASP A 43 1.89 3.54 -0.62
CA ASP A 43 2.33 4.55 0.34
C ASP A 43 1.54 5.84 0.18
N GLU A 44 1.42 6.36 -1.04
CA GLU A 44 0.61 7.54 -1.37
C GLU A 44 -0.85 7.35 -0.95
N ALA A 45 -1.47 6.22 -1.30
CA ALA A 45 -2.85 5.93 -0.95
C ALA A 45 -3.04 5.80 0.58
N THR A 46 -2.06 5.25 1.29
CA THR A 46 -2.09 5.14 2.76
C THR A 46 -1.92 6.52 3.41
N ALA A 47 -1.06 7.39 2.86
CA ALA A 47 -0.85 8.74 3.36
C ALA A 47 -2.13 9.60 3.27
N MET A 48 -2.97 9.37 2.25
CA MET A 48 -4.27 10.05 2.10
C MET A 48 -5.22 9.78 3.27
N LEU A 49 -5.06 8.68 4.01
CA LEU A 49 -5.86 8.38 5.22
C LEU A 49 -5.52 9.31 6.40
N ASN A 50 -4.42 10.05 6.33
CA ASN A 50 -4.07 11.07 7.32
C ASN A 50 -4.50 12.49 6.90
N GLY A 51 -5.08 12.64 5.70
CA GLY A 51 -5.48 13.93 5.14
C GLY A 51 -6.88 14.39 5.56
N THR A 52 -7.28 15.54 5.02
CA THR A 52 -8.65 16.05 5.16
C THR A 52 -9.53 15.53 4.02
N GLY A 53 -10.81 15.24 4.30
CA GLY A 53 -11.74 14.70 3.28
C GLY A 53 -11.83 13.17 3.30
N LEU A 54 -11.74 12.58 4.49
CA LEU A 54 -11.78 11.14 4.70
C LEU A 54 -13.16 10.57 4.32
N THR A 55 -13.16 9.62 3.39
CA THR A 55 -14.37 8.89 2.95
C THR A 55 -14.10 7.39 2.91
N LYS A 56 -15.19 6.61 2.87
CA LYS A 56 -15.10 5.15 2.69
C LYS A 56 -14.38 4.77 1.38
N ASP A 57 -14.50 5.60 0.35
CA ASP A 57 -13.85 5.36 -0.95
C ASP A 57 -12.33 5.48 -0.84
N VAL A 58 -11.82 6.49 -0.11
CA VAL A 58 -10.37 6.64 0.14
C VAL A 58 -9.83 5.45 0.94
N MET A 59 -10.58 4.96 1.93
CA MET A 59 -10.21 3.75 2.67
C MET A 59 -10.09 2.52 1.77
N GLN A 60 -11.08 2.31 0.89
CA GLN A 60 -11.08 1.18 -0.04
C GLN A 60 -9.94 1.27 -1.06
N GLN A 61 -9.64 2.48 -1.55
CA GLN A 61 -8.51 2.70 -2.46
C GLN A 61 -7.18 2.37 -1.79
N ALA A 62 -6.96 2.82 -0.56
CA ALA A 62 -5.77 2.48 0.21
C ALA A 62 -5.64 0.97 0.45
N GLU A 63 -6.74 0.30 0.84
CA GLU A 63 -6.76 -1.15 1.03
C GLU A 63 -6.39 -1.91 -0.25
N GLN A 64 -6.97 -1.52 -1.39
CA GLN A 64 -6.70 -2.16 -2.67
C GLN A 64 -5.25 -1.94 -3.12
N ALA A 65 -4.70 -0.73 -2.93
CA ALA A 65 -3.32 -0.41 -3.28
C ALA A 65 -2.33 -1.24 -2.45
N VAL A 66 -2.53 -1.31 -1.13
CA VAL A 66 -1.70 -2.14 -0.23
C VAL A 66 -1.80 -3.62 -0.58
N LYS A 67 -3.01 -4.12 -0.86
CA LYS A 67 -3.21 -5.51 -1.27
C LYS A 67 -2.46 -5.84 -2.57
N LYS A 68 -2.60 -4.98 -3.58
CA LYS A 68 -1.92 -5.16 -4.87
C LYS A 68 -0.40 -5.13 -4.74
N ALA A 69 0.15 -4.20 -3.97
CA ALA A 69 1.58 -4.14 -3.68
C ALA A 69 2.05 -5.41 -2.95
N THR A 70 1.28 -5.90 -1.97
CA THR A 70 1.56 -7.15 -1.25
C THR A 70 1.64 -8.35 -2.21
N ASP A 71 0.63 -8.51 -3.07
CA ASP A 71 0.57 -9.63 -4.01
C ASP A 71 1.75 -9.61 -4.99
N GLN A 72 2.16 -8.42 -5.47
CA GLN A 72 3.31 -8.27 -6.35
C GLN A 72 4.63 -8.56 -5.66
N VAL A 73 4.83 -8.08 -4.43
CA VAL A 73 6.05 -8.39 -3.66
C VAL A 73 6.17 -9.90 -3.40
N VAL A 74 5.06 -10.56 -3.04
CA VAL A 74 5.06 -12.02 -2.85
C VAL A 74 5.43 -12.75 -4.15
N ALA A 75 4.90 -12.29 -5.29
CA ALA A 75 5.25 -12.86 -6.60
C ALA A 75 6.73 -12.63 -6.95
N LEU A 76 7.27 -11.44 -6.67
CA LEU A 76 8.67 -11.08 -6.89
C LEU A 76 9.62 -11.93 -6.06
N LEU A 77 9.35 -12.11 -4.77
CA LEU A 77 10.17 -12.95 -3.89
C LEU A 77 10.21 -14.41 -4.36
N ARG A 78 9.07 -14.94 -4.83
CA ARG A 78 9.01 -16.27 -5.44
C ARG A 78 9.84 -16.38 -6.72
N LEU A 79 9.79 -15.36 -7.58
CA LEU A 79 10.61 -15.29 -8.79
C LEU A 79 12.11 -15.28 -8.44
N ILE A 80 12.50 -14.45 -7.47
CA ILE A 80 13.88 -14.33 -7.00
C ILE A 80 14.37 -15.68 -6.46
N GLU A 81 13.58 -16.37 -5.65
CA GLU A 81 13.97 -17.69 -5.13
C GLU A 81 14.19 -18.70 -6.26
N GLN A 82 13.30 -18.73 -7.26
CA GLN A 82 13.46 -19.58 -8.43
C GLN A 82 14.75 -19.26 -9.22
N ARG A 83 15.06 -17.97 -9.39
CA ARG A 83 16.24 -17.50 -10.12
C ARG A 83 17.53 -17.65 -9.32
N LYS A 84 17.48 -17.60 -7.99
CA LYS A 84 18.59 -17.85 -7.07
C LYS A 84 19.11 -19.27 -7.18
N VAL A 85 18.20 -20.26 -7.26
CA VAL A 85 18.56 -21.66 -7.53
C VAL A 85 19.26 -21.80 -8.89
N GLN A 86 18.76 -21.13 -9.93
CA GLN A 86 19.36 -21.15 -11.26
C GLN A 86 20.72 -20.44 -11.32
N ALA A 87 20.92 -19.41 -10.49
CA ALA A 87 22.14 -18.62 -10.43
C ALA A 87 23.24 -19.27 -9.58
N GLN A 88 22.95 -20.32 -8.81
CA GLN A 88 23.90 -20.95 -7.89
C GLN A 88 25.17 -21.43 -8.61
N GLY A 89 26.34 -21.04 -8.10
CA GLY A 89 27.62 -21.39 -8.71
C GLY A 89 27.94 -20.65 -10.01
N THR A 90 27.11 -19.66 -10.38
CA THR A 90 27.35 -18.77 -11.53
C THR A 90 27.70 -17.36 -11.06
N PRO A 91 28.31 -16.51 -11.90
CA PRO A 91 28.52 -15.09 -11.60
C PRO A 91 27.24 -14.30 -11.32
N ALA A 92 26.06 -14.82 -11.67
CA ALA A 92 24.79 -14.17 -11.38
C ALA A 92 24.41 -14.23 -9.89
N GLN A 93 25.00 -15.15 -9.12
CA GLN A 93 24.62 -15.40 -7.73
C GLN A 93 24.71 -14.15 -6.85
N GLU A 94 25.78 -13.37 -7.00
CA GLU A 94 25.98 -12.15 -6.20
C GLU A 94 24.95 -11.06 -6.55
N GLU A 95 24.68 -10.87 -7.84
CA GLU A 95 23.70 -9.88 -8.31
C GLU A 95 22.27 -10.26 -7.91
N VAL A 96 21.92 -11.54 -7.98
CA VAL A 96 20.62 -12.03 -7.49
C VAL A 96 20.48 -11.81 -5.98
N ALA A 97 21.55 -11.99 -5.20
CA ALA A 97 21.53 -11.72 -3.76
C ALA A 97 21.27 -10.24 -3.44
N LYS A 98 21.88 -9.31 -4.19
CA LYS A 98 21.62 -7.86 -4.03
C LYS A 98 20.16 -7.51 -4.37
N LEU A 99 19.60 -8.12 -5.41
CA LEU A 99 18.20 -7.92 -5.78
C LEU A 99 17.23 -8.53 -4.75
N GLU A 100 17.60 -9.65 -4.12
CA GLU A 100 16.85 -10.26 -3.02
C GLU A 100 16.76 -9.31 -1.81
N GLU A 101 17.87 -8.66 -1.42
CA GLU A 101 17.85 -7.68 -0.33
C GLU A 101 16.91 -6.50 -0.64
N ARG A 102 16.93 -5.99 -1.87
CA ARG A 102 15.99 -4.95 -2.31
C ARG A 102 14.54 -5.42 -2.23
N ALA A 103 14.23 -6.63 -2.68
CA ALA A 103 12.89 -7.18 -2.60
C ALA A 103 12.42 -7.38 -1.15
N LYS A 104 13.31 -7.78 -0.24
CA LYS A 104 13.02 -7.86 1.20
C LYS A 104 12.77 -6.49 1.82
N ALA A 105 13.48 -5.45 1.38
CA ALA A 105 13.20 -4.09 1.80
C ALA A 105 11.80 -3.64 1.34
N ALA A 106 11.41 -3.97 0.11
CA ALA A 106 10.04 -3.72 -0.38
C ALA A 106 8.99 -4.51 0.41
N GLU A 107 9.26 -5.78 0.76
CA GLU A 107 8.39 -6.59 1.62
C GLU A 107 8.18 -5.95 2.99
N HIS A 108 9.26 -5.56 3.66
CA HIS A 108 9.17 -4.89 4.94
C HIS A 108 8.37 -3.58 4.83
N ARG A 109 8.59 -2.78 3.77
CA ARG A 109 7.84 -1.55 3.52
C ARG A 109 6.34 -1.83 3.39
N VAL A 110 5.93 -2.81 2.59
CA VAL A 110 4.52 -3.15 2.42
C VAL A 110 3.88 -3.71 3.69
N GLN A 111 4.63 -4.46 4.51
CA GLN A 111 4.16 -4.90 5.83
C GLN A 111 3.87 -3.71 6.75
N MET A 112 4.75 -2.70 6.77
CA MET A 112 4.53 -1.46 7.53
C MET A 112 3.32 -0.69 7.00
N LEU A 113 3.16 -0.58 5.67
CA LEU A 113 2.00 0.06 5.05
C LEU A 113 0.69 -0.64 5.42
N LYS A 114 0.69 -1.97 5.50
CA LYS A 114 -0.50 -2.74 5.91
C LYS A 114 -0.93 -2.44 7.36
N VAL A 115 0.02 -2.19 8.25
CA VAL A 115 -0.29 -1.78 9.63
C VAL A 115 -0.84 -0.35 9.61
N ALA A 116 -0.14 0.58 8.97
CA ALA A 116 -0.55 1.98 8.89
C ALA A 116 -1.92 2.17 8.22
N GLN A 117 -2.22 1.40 7.16
CA GLN A 117 -3.51 1.44 6.48
C GLN A 117 -4.65 0.99 7.40
N LYS A 118 -4.45 -0.04 8.22
CA LYS A 118 -5.46 -0.49 9.20
C LYS A 118 -5.72 0.56 10.26
N GLU A 119 -4.67 1.12 10.85
CA GLU A 119 -4.78 2.19 11.85
C GLU A 119 -5.46 3.44 11.26
N GLY A 120 -5.11 3.80 10.02
CA GLY A 120 -5.76 4.87 9.28
C GLY A 120 -7.24 4.58 9.04
N ALA A 121 -7.57 3.38 8.59
CA ALA A 121 -8.95 2.95 8.33
C ALA A 121 -9.82 2.99 9.59
N GLU A 122 -9.30 2.54 10.73
CA GLU A 122 -10.00 2.60 12.02
C GLU A 122 -10.27 4.06 12.43
N ARG A 123 -9.27 4.93 12.30
CA ARG A 123 -9.40 6.36 12.60
C ARG A 123 -10.47 7.04 11.74
N VAL A 124 -10.44 6.80 10.42
CA VAL A 124 -11.47 7.32 9.50
C VAL A 124 -12.85 6.86 9.92
N THR A 125 -12.99 5.59 10.32
CA THR A 125 -14.26 5.04 10.78
C THR A 125 -14.76 5.76 12.02
N CYS A 126 -13.89 5.99 13.01
CA CYS A 126 -14.22 6.76 14.20
C CYS A 126 -14.64 8.20 13.87
N ASP A 127 -13.91 8.87 12.98
CA ASP A 127 -14.22 10.26 12.59
C ASP A 127 -15.59 10.37 11.89
N LEU A 128 -15.93 9.39 11.05
CA LEU A 128 -17.24 9.34 10.40
C LEU A 128 -18.37 9.14 11.43
N LEU A 129 -18.18 8.24 12.40
CA LEU A 129 -19.15 8.00 13.47
C LEU A 129 -19.32 9.22 14.38
N LEU A 130 -18.24 9.94 14.69
CA LEU A 130 -18.29 11.16 15.48
C LEU A 130 -19.06 12.26 14.77
N LYS A 131 -18.82 12.45 13.47
CA LYS A 131 -19.58 13.42 12.65
C LYS A 131 -21.07 13.09 12.63
N GLU A 132 -21.42 11.84 12.35
CA GLU A 132 -22.83 11.40 12.35
C GLU A 132 -23.49 11.60 13.72
N SER A 133 -22.76 11.30 14.80
CA SER A 133 -23.25 11.48 16.16
C SER A 133 -23.46 12.96 16.49
N GLN A 134 -22.55 13.83 16.05
CA GLN A 134 -22.65 15.27 16.24
C GLN A 134 -23.86 15.86 15.50
N GLU A 135 -24.09 15.45 14.25
CA GLU A 135 -25.26 15.88 13.46
C GLU A 135 -26.57 15.46 14.13
N LYS A 136 -26.66 14.21 14.62
CA LYS A 136 -27.84 13.72 15.34
C LYS A 136 -28.06 14.46 16.66
N LEU A 137 -27.00 14.69 17.43
CA LEU A 137 -27.06 15.42 18.70
C LEU A 137 -27.55 16.86 18.47
N GLN A 138 -27.06 17.52 17.42
CA GLN A 138 -27.51 18.86 17.05
C GLN A 138 -29.00 18.88 16.72
N SER A 139 -29.50 17.91 15.94
CA SER A 139 -30.94 17.79 15.67
C SER A 139 -31.78 17.59 16.93
N VAL A 140 -31.30 16.79 17.90
CA VAL A 140 -31.96 16.62 19.19
C VAL A 140 -31.96 17.93 19.98
N GLN A 141 -30.84 18.64 20.02
CA GLN A 141 -30.72 19.91 20.73
C GLN A 141 -31.67 20.97 20.16
N GLU A 142 -31.80 21.05 18.84
CA GLU A 142 -32.77 21.91 18.16
C GLU A 142 -34.23 21.52 18.47
N ALA A 143 -34.53 20.23 18.56
CA ALA A 143 -35.86 19.75 18.94
C ALA A 143 -36.19 20.10 20.41
N VAL A 144 -35.23 19.90 21.33
CA VAL A 144 -35.39 20.25 22.74
C VAL A 144 -35.54 21.75 22.93
N SER A 145 -34.76 22.58 22.23
CA SER A 145 -34.89 24.04 22.28
C SER A 145 -36.29 24.48 21.84
N ARG A 146 -36.79 23.93 20.73
CA ARG A 146 -38.15 24.25 20.25
C ARG A 146 -39.24 23.82 21.23
N ALA A 147 -39.07 22.67 21.88
CA ALA A 147 -39.99 22.23 22.92
C ALA A 147 -39.99 23.20 24.12
N ALA A 148 -38.81 23.61 24.58
CA ALA A 148 -38.67 24.59 25.66
C ALA A 148 -39.31 25.95 25.30
N ASP A 149 -39.11 26.43 24.07
CA ASP A 149 -39.73 27.66 23.58
C ASP A 149 -41.27 27.56 23.54
N ALA A 150 -41.80 26.39 23.15
CA ALA A 150 -43.24 26.13 23.11
C ALA A 150 -43.87 25.99 24.50
N GLU A 151 -43.14 25.44 25.48
CA GLU A 151 -43.60 25.28 26.86
C GLU A 151 -43.50 26.58 27.67
N GLY A 152 -42.63 27.52 27.28
CA GLY A 152 -42.40 28.79 27.99
C GLY A 152 -43.67 29.61 28.32
N PRO A 153 -44.59 29.85 27.38
CA PRO A 153 -45.84 30.57 27.64
C PRO A 153 -46.73 29.91 28.70
N PHE A 154 -46.81 28.58 28.70
CA PHE A 154 -47.59 27.81 29.68
C PHE A 154 -46.96 27.87 31.08
N LEU A 155 -45.64 27.84 31.16
CA LEU A 155 -44.89 27.96 32.43
C LEU A 155 -44.98 29.36 33.05
N MET A 156 -45.14 30.41 32.23
CA MET A 156 -45.29 31.79 32.70
C MET A 156 -46.74 32.20 33.01
N GLY A 157 -47.72 31.30 32.84
CA GLY A 157 -49.13 31.57 33.14
C GLY A 157 -49.79 32.57 32.18
N VAL A 158 -49.25 32.74 30.97
CA VAL A 158 -49.84 33.61 29.94
C VAL A 158 -50.88 32.77 29.19
N GLU A 159 -52.14 32.86 29.64
CA GLU A 159 -53.26 32.02 29.18
C GLU A 159 -53.98 32.59 27.94
N GLU A 160 -53.31 33.39 27.10
CA GLU A 160 -53.87 33.84 25.82
C GLU A 160 -53.15 33.20 24.64
N LEU A 161 -53.86 32.26 24.00
CA LEU A 161 -53.49 31.68 22.70
C LEU A 161 -53.57 32.79 21.62
N PRO A 162 -52.49 33.05 20.86
CA PRO A 162 -52.61 33.91 19.67
C PRO A 162 -53.52 33.22 18.64
N LEU A 163 -54.62 33.90 18.29
CA LEU A 163 -55.54 33.53 17.19
C LEU A 163 -54.84 33.59 15.83
#